data_AF-A0AAD5GIR3-F1
#
_entry.id   AF-A0AAD5GIR3-F1
#
_cell.length_a   1.000
_cell.length_b   1.000
_cell.length_c   1.000
_cell.angle_alpha   90.00
_cell.angle_beta   90.00
_cell.angle_gamma   90.00
#
_symmetry.space_group_name_H-M   'P 1'
#
loop_
_entity.id
_entity.type
_entity.pdbx_description
1 polymer ?
#
loop_
_entity_poly.entity_id
_entity_poly.type
_entity_poly.pdbx_seq_one_letter_code
_entity_poly.pdbx_strand_id
1 'polypeptide(L)'
;MLLMGSIFQCVNPALTIAAALASRSPFVLPINRKEEADEAKRFFAGDSCSDHIALLKAFEGWKEAKRAGNEKSFCWENFLSIQTLKMISDMRLQFLDLLSDIGFVDKSKGANVYNQYSDDMEMVCAILCAGLYPNVAQCKRRGKRTALYTKEVGKVDIHPASVNAAVHIFPLPYLVYSEKVKTSSVYIRDSTNISDYALLMFGGNLIPSKNGDGIEMLDGYLQFSASKSVLGLIKKLRGEVDRLLKRKIEDPKLDVNVEGKGVVAALVELLHNQDVRY
;
A
#
# COMPACT_ATOMS: atom_id res chain seq x y z
N MET A 1 6.52 6.94 -0.08
CA MET A 1 6.13 5.89 -1.04
C MET A 1 7.13 5.72 -2.19
N LEU A 2 7.31 6.71 -3.07
CA LEU A 2 8.18 6.58 -4.27
C LEU A 2 9.63 6.20 -3.95
N LEU A 3 10.25 6.86 -2.97
CA LEU A 3 11.59 6.49 -2.50
C LEU A 3 11.63 5.03 -2.02
N MET A 4 10.70 4.63 -1.15
CA MET A 4 10.60 3.25 -0.67
C MET A 4 10.39 2.25 -1.82
N GLY A 5 9.56 2.59 -2.81
CA GLY A 5 9.38 1.81 -4.04
C GLY A 5 10.68 1.62 -4.83
N SER A 6 11.51 2.66 -4.94
CA SER A 6 12.84 2.53 -5.58
C SER A 6 13.83 1.69 -4.79
N ILE A 7 13.81 1.81 -3.45
CA ILE A 7 14.73 1.11 -2.56
C ILE A 7 14.41 -0.40 -2.52
N PHE A 8 13.14 -0.74 -2.38
CA PHE A 8 12.66 -2.11 -2.26
C PHE A 8 12.20 -2.71 -3.60
N GLN A 9 12.64 -2.12 -4.72
CA GLN A 9 12.41 -2.63 -6.07
C GLN A 9 10.93 -2.93 -6.42
N CYS A 10 10.05 -1.99 -6.07
CA CYS A 10 8.64 -1.95 -6.47
C CYS A 10 8.33 -0.62 -7.19
N VAL A 11 9.21 -0.16 -8.08
CA VAL A 11 9.06 1.16 -8.71
C VAL A 11 7.76 1.29 -9.50
N ASN A 12 7.39 0.29 -10.30
CA ASN A 12 6.19 0.36 -11.13
C ASN A 12 4.90 0.48 -10.29
N PRO A 13 4.65 -0.40 -9.30
CA PRO A 13 3.52 -0.24 -8.39
C PRO A 13 3.50 1.12 -7.68
N ALA A 14 4.64 1.53 -7.12
CA ALA A 14 4.74 2.79 -6.39
C ALA A 14 4.43 4.01 -7.28
N LEU A 15 4.92 4.02 -8.51
CA LEU A 15 4.64 5.08 -9.48
C LEU A 15 3.14 5.14 -9.84
N THR A 16 2.50 3.99 -10.09
CA THR A 16 1.07 3.96 -10.44
C THR A 16 0.22 4.46 -9.28
N ILE A 17 0.46 3.90 -8.08
CA ILE A 17 -0.35 4.22 -6.91
C ILE A 17 -0.13 5.68 -6.50
N ALA A 18 1.10 6.17 -6.46
CA ALA A 18 1.38 7.56 -6.15
C ALA A 18 0.75 8.53 -7.16
N ALA A 19 0.79 8.21 -8.46
CA ALA A 19 0.20 9.06 -9.50
C ALA A 19 -1.32 9.13 -9.39
N ALA A 20 -1.97 8.01 -9.07
CA ALA A 20 -3.39 8.00 -8.82
C ALA A 20 -3.80 8.77 -7.56
N LEU A 21 -3.05 8.59 -6.46
CA LEU A 21 -3.31 9.32 -5.21
C LEU A 21 -3.11 10.82 -5.35
N ALA A 22 -2.14 11.25 -6.16
CA ALA A 22 -1.87 12.67 -6.44
C ALA A 22 -2.88 13.29 -7.43
N SER A 23 -3.75 12.49 -8.03
CA SER A 23 -4.74 12.96 -9.00
C SER A 23 -6.15 12.52 -8.63
N ARG A 24 -6.74 11.55 -9.34
CA ARG A 24 -8.05 10.97 -9.04
C ARG A 24 -8.13 9.52 -9.48
N SER A 25 -9.06 8.78 -8.89
CA SER A 25 -9.38 7.42 -9.30
C SER A 25 -9.78 7.35 -10.79
N PRO A 26 -9.28 6.38 -11.57
CA PRO A 26 -9.71 6.16 -12.95
C PRO A 26 -11.08 5.50 -13.05
N PHE A 27 -11.58 4.89 -11.97
CA PHE A 27 -12.91 4.27 -11.94
C PHE A 27 -14.00 5.33 -12.00
N VAL A 28 -14.95 5.17 -12.92
CA VAL A 28 -16.10 6.05 -13.10
C VAL A 28 -17.37 5.35 -12.62
N LEU A 29 -18.32 6.13 -12.09
CA LEU A 29 -19.59 5.62 -11.61
C LEU A 29 -20.75 6.16 -12.46
N PRO A 30 -21.30 5.39 -13.41
CA PRO A 30 -22.45 5.82 -14.20
C PRO A 30 -23.73 5.81 -13.35
N ILE A 31 -24.64 6.76 -13.60
CA ILE A 31 -25.87 7.01 -12.82
C ILE A 31 -26.76 5.77 -12.70
N ASN A 32 -26.74 4.85 -13.67
CA ASN A 32 -27.61 3.66 -13.72
C ASN A 32 -26.87 2.32 -13.77
N ARG A 33 -25.54 2.30 -13.62
CA ARG A 33 -24.71 1.06 -13.71
C ARG A 33 -23.75 0.93 -12.54
N LYS A 34 -24.21 1.36 -11.36
CA LYS A 34 -23.39 1.38 -10.15
C LYS A 34 -22.93 -0.02 -9.74
N GLU A 35 -23.85 -0.99 -9.70
CA GLU A 35 -23.53 -2.35 -9.26
C GLU A 35 -22.50 -3.02 -10.17
N GLU A 36 -22.65 -2.87 -11.49
CA GLU A 36 -21.68 -3.36 -12.48
C GLU A 36 -20.31 -2.69 -12.33
N ALA A 37 -20.26 -1.37 -12.08
CA ALA A 37 -19.02 -0.64 -11.86
C ALA A 37 -18.32 -1.06 -10.55
N ASP A 38 -19.09 -1.26 -9.47
CA ASP A 38 -18.58 -1.74 -8.19
C ASP A 38 -18.08 -3.19 -8.30
N GLU A 39 -18.72 -4.04 -9.12
CA GLU A 39 -18.26 -5.39 -9.44
C GLU A 39 -16.96 -5.37 -10.25
N ALA A 40 -16.86 -4.56 -11.30
CA ALA A 40 -15.64 -4.40 -12.08
C ALA A 40 -14.47 -3.92 -11.21
N LYS A 41 -14.69 -2.94 -10.32
CA LYS A 41 -13.67 -2.47 -9.37
C LYS A 41 -13.21 -3.59 -8.41
N ARG A 42 -14.17 -4.37 -7.89
CA ARG A 42 -13.87 -5.52 -7.00
C ARG A 42 -13.13 -6.65 -7.73
N PHE A 43 -13.43 -6.89 -9.00
CA PHE A 43 -12.70 -7.86 -9.82
C PHE A 43 -11.21 -7.54 -9.86
N PHE A 44 -10.84 -6.28 -10.05
CA PHE A 44 -9.42 -5.88 -9.98
C PHE A 44 -8.83 -6.03 -8.58
N ALA A 45 -9.60 -5.80 -7.51
CA ALA A 45 -9.11 -6.02 -6.15
C ALA A 45 -8.79 -7.51 -5.90
N GLY A 46 -9.64 -8.41 -6.38
CA GLY A 46 -9.62 -9.82 -5.97
C GLY A 46 -9.69 -9.94 -4.44
N ASP A 47 -8.89 -10.83 -3.87
CA ASP A 47 -8.86 -11.08 -2.42
C ASP A 47 -7.97 -10.10 -1.63
N SER A 48 -7.35 -9.12 -2.30
CA SER A 48 -6.36 -8.22 -1.67
C SER A 48 -6.93 -7.26 -0.63
N CYS A 49 -8.26 -7.09 -0.57
CA CYS A 49 -8.92 -6.09 0.27
C CYS A 49 -8.28 -4.69 0.14
N SER A 50 -8.00 -4.26 -1.10
CA SER A 50 -7.25 -3.03 -1.38
C SER A 50 -7.76 -2.27 -2.60
N ASP A 51 -8.17 -1.01 -2.37
CA ASP A 51 -8.48 -0.05 -3.45
C ASP A 51 -7.23 0.28 -4.28
N HIS A 52 -6.07 0.37 -3.62
CA HIS A 52 -4.80 0.71 -4.26
C HIS A 52 -4.31 -0.41 -5.19
N ILE A 53 -4.48 -1.68 -4.81
CA ILE A 53 -4.18 -2.84 -5.66
C ILE A 53 -5.20 -2.96 -6.80
N ALA A 54 -6.49 -2.70 -6.55
CA ALA A 54 -7.50 -2.66 -7.61
C ALA A 54 -7.12 -1.62 -8.69
N LEU A 55 -6.70 -0.43 -8.26
CA LEU A 55 -6.23 0.61 -9.16
C LEU A 55 -4.98 0.20 -9.93
N LEU A 56 -4.00 -0.40 -9.26
CA LEU A 56 -2.77 -0.88 -9.88
C LEU A 56 -3.07 -1.89 -11.00
N LYS A 57 -3.89 -2.90 -10.70
CA LYS A 57 -4.28 -3.94 -11.67
C LYS A 57 -5.11 -3.39 -12.82
N ALA A 58 -6.02 -2.44 -12.57
CA ALA A 58 -6.76 -1.77 -13.62
C ALA A 58 -5.85 -0.98 -14.58
N PHE A 59 -4.84 -0.30 -14.03
CA PHE A 59 -3.86 0.44 -14.84
C PHE A 59 -2.97 -0.50 -15.68
N GLU A 60 -2.50 -1.61 -15.13
CA GLU A 60 -1.73 -2.60 -15.88
C GLU A 60 -2.58 -3.27 -16.97
N GLY A 61 -3.83 -3.65 -16.67
CA GLY A 61 -4.76 -4.16 -17.68
C GLY A 61 -5.03 -3.17 -18.81
N TRP A 62 -5.16 -1.87 -18.48
CA TRP A 62 -5.29 -0.82 -19.49
C TRP A 62 -4.05 -0.69 -20.37
N LYS A 63 -2.84 -0.79 -19.81
CA LYS A 63 -1.60 -0.77 -20.59
C LYS A 63 -1.56 -1.91 -21.61
N GLU A 64 -1.95 -3.12 -21.21
CA GLU A 64 -2.04 -4.27 -22.12
C GLU A 64 -3.08 -4.03 -23.22
N ALA A 65 -4.29 -3.60 -22.85
CA ALA A 65 -5.36 -3.32 -23.80
C ALA A 65 -4.96 -2.22 -24.80
N LYS A 66 -4.24 -1.19 -24.34
CA LYS A 66 -3.71 -0.13 -25.20
C LYS A 66 -2.69 -0.66 -26.19
N ARG A 67 -1.76 -1.54 -25.78
CA ARG A 67 -0.81 -2.19 -26.69
C ARG A 67 -1.49 -3.09 -27.71
N ALA A 68 -2.58 -3.75 -27.31
CA ALA A 68 -3.39 -4.60 -28.18
C ALA A 68 -4.38 -3.84 -29.09
N GLY A 69 -4.45 -2.51 -29.02
CA GLY A 69 -5.40 -1.71 -29.81
C GLY A 69 -6.85 -1.70 -29.29
N ASN A 70 -7.11 -2.30 -28.13
CA ASN A 70 -8.44 -2.48 -27.53
C ASN A 70 -8.74 -1.50 -26.38
N GLU A 71 -7.99 -0.38 -26.28
CA GLU A 71 -8.09 0.61 -25.20
C GLU A 71 -9.54 1.03 -24.88
N LYS A 72 -10.32 1.34 -25.92
CA LYS A 72 -11.70 1.82 -25.78
C LYS A 72 -12.64 0.76 -25.21
N SER A 73 -12.58 -0.47 -25.72
CA SER A 73 -13.43 -1.58 -25.25
C SER A 73 -13.12 -1.90 -23.80
N PHE A 74 -11.83 -2.05 -23.47
CA PHE A 74 -11.38 -2.35 -22.11
C PHE A 74 -11.86 -1.30 -21.11
N CYS A 75 -11.71 -0.01 -21.43
CA CYS A 75 -12.15 1.06 -20.53
C CYS A 75 -13.68 1.13 -20.39
N TRP A 76 -14.42 0.84 -21.46
CA TRP A 76 -15.88 0.81 -21.42
C TRP A 76 -16.42 -0.33 -20.56
N GLU A 77 -15.89 -1.55 -20.75
CA GLU A 77 -16.29 -2.75 -20.01
C GLU A 77 -15.95 -2.65 -18.52
N ASN A 78 -14.84 -1.99 -18.19
CA ASN A 78 -14.32 -1.90 -16.82
C ASN A 78 -14.63 -0.58 -16.12
N PHE A 79 -15.46 0.28 -16.72
CA PHE A 79 -15.84 1.58 -16.16
C PHE A 79 -14.62 2.45 -15.79
N LEU A 80 -13.70 2.60 -16.73
CA LEU A 80 -12.47 3.37 -16.56
C LEU A 80 -12.44 4.63 -17.45
N SER A 81 -11.91 5.72 -16.92
CA SER A 81 -11.65 6.96 -17.65
C SER A 81 -10.31 6.89 -18.38
N ILE A 82 -10.35 6.82 -19.71
CA ILE A 82 -9.16 6.88 -20.58
C ILE A 82 -8.32 8.13 -20.29
N GLN A 83 -8.96 9.30 -20.11
CA GLN A 83 -8.23 10.55 -19.83
C GLN A 83 -7.49 10.46 -18.49
N THR A 84 -8.12 9.89 -17.47
CA THR A 84 -7.50 9.75 -16.14
C THR A 84 -6.35 8.75 -16.17
N LEU A 85 -6.50 7.64 -16.89
CA LEU A 85 -5.42 6.65 -17.07
C LEU A 85 -4.22 7.24 -17.84
N LYS A 86 -4.46 8.05 -18.88
CA LYS A 86 -3.39 8.79 -19.58
C LYS A 86 -2.68 9.78 -18.65
N MET A 87 -3.43 10.55 -17.86
CA MET A 87 -2.85 11.45 -16.86
C MET A 87 -2.00 10.70 -15.83
N ILE A 88 -2.46 9.56 -15.31
CA ILE A 88 -1.66 8.70 -14.42
C ILE A 88 -0.38 8.24 -15.13
N SER A 89 -0.47 7.84 -16.40
CA SER A 89 0.70 7.45 -17.20
C SER A 89 1.72 8.58 -17.34
N ASP A 90 1.27 9.81 -17.56
CA ASP A 90 2.14 10.98 -17.71
C ASP A 90 2.81 11.34 -16.36
N MET A 91 2.06 11.30 -15.26
CA MET A 91 2.60 11.54 -13.92
C MET A 91 3.62 10.47 -13.49
N ARG A 92 3.42 9.20 -13.90
CA ARG A 92 4.42 8.14 -13.67
C ARG A 92 5.76 8.48 -14.31
N LEU A 93 5.76 9.05 -15.52
CA LEU A 93 6.99 9.48 -16.18
C LEU A 93 7.65 10.63 -15.42
N GLN A 94 6.87 11.63 -14.99
CA GLN A 94 7.40 12.74 -14.19
C GLN A 94 8.01 12.26 -12.87
N PHE A 95 7.37 11.34 -12.17
CA PHE A 95 7.91 10.78 -10.92
C PHE A 95 9.15 9.93 -11.15
N LEU A 96 9.20 9.17 -12.25
CA LEU A 96 10.41 8.45 -12.65
C LEU A 96 11.55 9.40 -12.98
N ASP A 97 11.24 10.54 -13.61
CA ASP A 97 12.20 11.59 -13.89
C ASP A 97 12.80 12.16 -12.61
N LEU A 98 11.95 12.55 -11.67
CA LEU A 98 12.37 13.05 -10.36
C LEU A 98 13.23 12.03 -9.59
N LEU A 99 12.84 10.76 -9.58
CA LEU A 99 13.63 9.69 -8.94
C LEU A 99 15.02 9.52 -9.58
N SER A 100 15.13 9.78 -10.88
CA SER A 100 16.40 9.70 -11.59
C SER A 100 17.28 10.90 -11.33
N ASP A 101 16.69 12.09 -11.27
CA ASP A 101 17.42 13.34 -11.00
C ASP A 101 18.09 13.31 -9.61
N ILE A 102 17.45 12.67 -8.62
CA ILE A 102 18.01 12.46 -7.28
C ILE A 102 18.89 11.21 -7.17
N GLY A 103 19.12 10.48 -8.27
CA GLY A 103 20.03 9.33 -8.34
C GLY A 103 19.48 8.00 -7.82
N PHE A 104 18.20 7.91 -7.44
CA PHE A 104 17.60 6.68 -6.92
C PHE A 104 17.29 5.65 -8.02
N VAL A 105 17.07 6.13 -9.25
CA VAL A 105 16.80 5.29 -10.42
C VAL A 105 17.69 5.71 -11.59
N ASP A 106 18.37 4.74 -12.20
CA ASP A 106 19.11 4.95 -13.44
C ASP A 106 18.23 4.56 -14.63
N LYS A 107 17.70 5.56 -15.36
CA LYS A 107 16.86 5.31 -16.54
C LYS A 107 17.60 4.57 -17.65
N SER A 108 18.92 4.69 -17.74
CA SER A 108 19.71 4.03 -18.79
C SER A 108 19.68 2.50 -18.66
N LYS A 109 19.53 1.99 -17.44
CA LYS A 109 19.38 0.56 -17.14
C LYS A 109 17.96 0.04 -17.42
N GLY A 110 17.02 0.94 -17.70
CA GLY A 110 15.60 0.64 -17.80
C GLY A 110 14.93 0.49 -16.43
N ALA A 111 13.71 1.01 -16.29
CA ALA A 111 12.97 0.97 -15.03
C ALA A 111 12.77 -0.47 -14.51
N ASN A 112 12.71 -1.47 -15.40
CA ASN A 112 12.48 -2.88 -15.07
C ASN A 112 13.49 -3.47 -14.08
N VAL A 113 14.71 -2.93 -14.01
CA VAL A 113 15.73 -3.39 -13.03
C VAL A 113 15.32 -3.08 -11.59
N TYR A 114 14.44 -2.10 -11.37
CA TYR A 114 13.94 -1.68 -10.06
C TYR A 114 12.56 -2.26 -9.72
N ASN A 115 12.25 -3.46 -10.23
CA ASN A 115 10.92 -4.07 -10.16
C ASN A 115 10.90 -5.55 -9.71
N GLN A 116 11.95 -6.04 -9.04
CA GLN A 116 12.03 -7.43 -8.58
C GLN A 116 10.83 -7.86 -7.72
N TYR A 117 10.29 -6.95 -6.90
CA TYR A 117 9.18 -7.22 -5.99
C TYR A 117 7.87 -6.55 -6.44
N SER A 118 7.74 -6.19 -7.72
CA SER A 118 6.54 -5.49 -8.22
C SER A 118 5.29 -6.37 -8.26
N ASP A 119 5.46 -7.70 -8.31
CA ASP A 119 4.37 -8.68 -8.27
C ASP A 119 4.15 -9.25 -6.86
N ASP A 120 4.99 -8.87 -5.89
CA ASP A 120 4.89 -9.24 -4.48
C ASP A 120 3.95 -8.26 -3.76
N MET A 121 2.70 -8.67 -3.58
CA MET A 121 1.64 -7.78 -3.09
C MET A 121 1.86 -7.38 -1.63
N GLU A 122 2.47 -8.24 -0.84
CA GLU A 122 2.84 -8.04 0.56
C GLU A 122 3.89 -6.92 0.67
N MET A 123 4.92 -6.97 -0.16
CA MET A 123 5.92 -5.90 -0.27
C MET A 123 5.30 -4.58 -0.77
N VAL A 124 4.46 -4.64 -1.81
CA VAL A 124 3.76 -3.45 -2.33
C VAL A 124 2.88 -2.81 -1.25
N CYS A 125 2.15 -3.61 -0.47
CA CYS A 125 1.33 -3.13 0.65
C CYS A 125 2.18 -2.57 1.80
N ALA A 126 3.35 -3.13 2.06
CA ALA A 126 4.29 -2.62 3.05
C ALA A 126 4.88 -1.25 2.64
N ILE A 127 5.20 -1.05 1.36
CA ILE A 127 5.65 0.23 0.80
C ILE A 127 4.52 1.26 0.79
N LEU A 128 3.29 0.82 0.51
CA LEU A 128 2.11 1.65 0.63
C LEU A 128 1.93 2.11 2.09
N CYS A 129 2.08 1.21 3.06
CA CYS A 129 2.06 1.53 4.49
C CYS A 129 3.08 2.61 4.82
N ALA A 130 4.33 2.48 4.34
CA ALA A 130 5.37 3.49 4.51
C ALA A 130 4.98 4.87 3.94
N GLY A 131 4.15 4.90 2.90
CA GLY A 131 3.70 6.14 2.25
C GLY A 131 2.46 6.77 2.88
N LEU A 132 1.58 5.98 3.47
CA LEU A 132 0.30 6.43 4.01
C LEU A 132 0.31 6.58 5.53
N TYR A 133 1.25 5.95 6.24
CA TYR A 133 1.44 6.18 7.66
C TYR A 133 1.61 7.70 7.94
N PRO A 134 0.92 8.29 8.94
CA PRO A 134 0.22 7.65 10.05
C PRO A 134 -1.29 7.38 9.85
N ASN A 135 -1.81 7.42 8.63
CA ASN A 135 -3.22 7.17 8.33
C ASN A 135 -3.59 5.68 8.46
N VAL A 136 -3.81 5.24 9.70
CA VAL A 136 -4.07 3.84 10.05
C VAL A 136 -5.40 3.67 10.80
N ALA A 137 -6.21 2.69 10.40
CA ALA A 137 -7.39 2.24 11.13
C ALA A 137 -7.21 0.82 11.68
N GLN A 138 -7.66 0.59 12.92
CA GLN A 138 -7.68 -0.74 13.56
C GLN A 138 -8.93 -1.52 13.14
N CYS A 139 -8.73 -2.77 12.71
CA CYS A 139 -9.78 -3.74 12.47
C CYS A 139 -10.09 -4.51 13.75
N LYS A 140 -11.23 -4.24 14.40
CA LYS A 140 -11.67 -4.98 15.60
C LYS A 140 -12.85 -5.87 15.27
N ARG A 141 -12.67 -7.19 15.37
CA ARG A 141 -13.74 -8.17 15.14
C ARG A 141 -14.84 -8.01 16.21
N ARG A 142 -16.09 -7.87 15.77
CA ARG A 142 -17.30 -7.75 16.59
C ARG A 142 -18.35 -8.71 16.04
N GLY A 143 -18.29 -9.96 16.50
CA GLY A 143 -19.15 -11.04 16.00
C GLY A 143 -18.86 -11.34 14.52
N LYS A 144 -19.85 -11.12 13.67
CA LYS A 144 -19.78 -11.38 12.21
C LYS A 144 -19.30 -10.17 11.39
N ARG A 145 -18.90 -9.06 12.03
CA ARG A 145 -18.42 -7.85 11.35
C ARG A 145 -17.14 -7.32 11.98
N THR A 146 -16.35 -6.58 11.20
CA THR A 146 -15.23 -5.79 11.69
C THR A 146 -15.68 -4.35 11.92
N ALA A 147 -15.37 -3.80 13.10
CA ALA A 147 -15.51 -2.39 13.40
C ALA A 147 -14.15 -1.69 13.24
N LEU A 148 -14.15 -0.53 12.58
CA LEU A 148 -12.94 0.23 12.28
C LEU A 148 -12.81 1.43 13.21
N TYR A 149 -11.60 1.66 13.71
CA TYR A 149 -11.29 2.78 14.59
C TYR A 149 -10.05 3.51 14.07
N THR A 150 -10.05 4.84 14.11
CA THR A 150 -8.87 5.67 13.87
C THR A 150 -8.49 6.41 15.16
N LYS A 151 -7.22 6.83 15.28
CA LYS A 151 -6.73 7.54 16.47
C LYS A 151 -7.54 8.81 16.79
N GLU A 152 -7.82 9.61 15.77
CA GLU A 152 -8.32 10.98 15.94
C GLU A 152 -9.82 11.03 16.23
N VAL A 153 -10.62 10.22 15.54
CA VAL A 153 -12.09 10.33 15.57
C VAL A 153 -12.77 9.08 16.12
N GLY A 154 -12.02 8.06 16.51
CA GLY A 154 -12.57 6.79 16.96
C GLY A 154 -13.23 6.03 15.81
N LYS A 155 -14.49 5.60 16.00
CA LYS A 155 -15.18 4.72 15.05
C LYS A 155 -15.38 5.41 13.69
N VAL A 156 -15.05 4.71 12.61
CA VAL A 156 -15.26 5.15 11.21
C VAL A 156 -15.89 4.02 10.40
N ASP A 157 -16.47 4.36 9.25
CA ASP A 157 -17.00 3.40 8.28
C ASP A 157 -16.20 3.46 6.96
N ILE A 158 -16.31 2.41 6.13
CA ILE A 158 -15.75 2.43 4.76
C ILE A 158 -16.72 3.15 3.84
N HIS A 159 -16.20 4.02 2.97
CA HIS A 159 -17.02 4.71 1.98
C HIS A 159 -17.64 3.69 0.99
N PRO A 160 -18.91 3.84 0.57
CA PRO A 160 -19.58 2.86 -0.31
C PRO A 160 -18.92 2.62 -1.68
N ALA A 161 -18.03 3.51 -2.12
CA ALA A 161 -17.29 3.40 -3.38
C ALA A 161 -15.94 2.66 -3.25
N SER A 162 -15.53 2.31 -2.03
CA SER A 162 -14.34 1.48 -1.79
C SER A 162 -14.66 0.03 -2.09
N VAL A 163 -13.69 -0.73 -2.61
CA VAL A 163 -13.80 -2.19 -2.77
C VAL A 163 -14.03 -2.90 -1.44
N ASN A 164 -13.62 -2.25 -0.34
CA ASN A 164 -13.75 -2.78 1.02
C ASN A 164 -15.14 -2.50 1.63
N ALA A 165 -16.06 -1.82 0.94
CA ALA A 165 -17.41 -1.53 1.46
C ALA A 165 -18.23 -2.81 1.71
N ALA A 166 -17.98 -3.86 0.92
CA ALA A 166 -18.65 -5.16 1.05
C ALA A 166 -17.92 -6.14 1.99
N VAL A 167 -16.74 -5.78 2.51
CA VAL A 167 -15.94 -6.67 3.35
C VAL A 167 -16.48 -6.66 4.77
N HIS A 168 -17.03 -7.81 5.20
CA HIS A 168 -17.57 -7.95 6.55
C HIS A 168 -16.50 -8.31 7.58
N ILE A 169 -15.54 -9.17 7.21
CA ILE A 169 -14.45 -9.61 8.09
C ILE A 169 -13.15 -9.37 7.33
N PHE A 170 -12.36 -8.41 7.81
CA PHE A 170 -11.03 -8.17 7.27
C PHE A 170 -10.06 -9.26 7.73
N PRO A 171 -9.25 -9.82 6.82
CA PRO A 171 -8.27 -10.85 7.18
C PRO A 171 -7.14 -10.31 8.05
N LEU A 172 -6.72 -9.06 7.87
CA LEU A 172 -5.60 -8.46 8.58
C LEU A 172 -6.04 -7.36 9.58
N PRO A 173 -5.26 -7.11 10.64
CA PRO A 173 -5.71 -6.31 11.77
C PRO A 173 -5.75 -4.80 11.53
N TYR A 174 -5.23 -4.30 10.40
CA TYR A 174 -5.16 -2.86 10.13
C TYR A 174 -5.52 -2.51 8.69
N LEU A 175 -6.02 -1.28 8.51
CA LEU A 175 -6.11 -0.64 7.21
C LEU A 175 -5.18 0.58 7.19
N VAL A 176 -4.45 0.78 6.09
CA VAL A 176 -3.93 2.12 5.75
C VAL A 176 -4.85 2.77 4.74
N TYR A 177 -4.99 4.10 4.84
CA TYR A 177 -5.88 4.87 3.98
C TYR A 177 -5.25 6.17 3.49
N SER A 178 -5.74 6.66 2.35
CA SER A 178 -5.31 7.93 1.75
C SER A 178 -6.05 9.11 2.38
N GLU A 179 -7.38 9.06 2.38
CA GLU A 179 -8.25 10.17 2.75
C GLU A 179 -9.43 9.71 3.62
N LYS A 180 -9.82 10.57 4.57
CA LYS A 180 -11.10 10.49 5.28
C LYS A 180 -11.98 11.65 4.85
N VAL A 181 -13.26 11.37 4.66
CA VAL A 181 -14.27 12.40 4.33
C VAL A 181 -15.39 12.35 5.36
N LYS A 182 -15.92 13.52 5.72
CA LYS A 182 -17.07 13.64 6.61
C LYS A 182 -18.28 14.13 5.81
N THR A 183 -19.31 13.29 5.73
CA THR A 183 -20.61 13.63 5.15
C THR A 183 -21.69 13.40 6.22
N SER A 184 -22.48 12.33 6.11
CA SER A 184 -23.39 11.86 7.17
C SER A 184 -22.64 11.23 8.35
N SER A 185 -21.52 10.58 8.06
CA SER A 185 -20.58 9.97 9.01
C SER A 185 -19.14 10.22 8.54
N VAL A 186 -18.15 9.80 9.32
CA VAL A 186 -16.75 9.81 8.87
C VAL A 186 -16.46 8.51 8.12
N TYR A 187 -16.08 8.65 6.85
CA TYR A 187 -15.78 7.54 5.95
C TYR A 187 -14.32 7.54 5.52
N ILE A 188 -13.70 6.36 5.47
CA ILE A 188 -12.44 6.13 4.77
C ILE A 188 -12.74 5.94 3.28
N ARG A 189 -12.16 6.76 2.40
CA ARG A 189 -12.44 6.73 0.95
C ARG A 189 -11.80 5.55 0.24
N ASP A 190 -10.49 5.39 0.41
CA ASP A 190 -9.71 4.31 -0.20
C ASP A 190 -8.81 3.70 0.86
N SER A 191 -8.71 2.37 0.89
CA SER A 191 -7.92 1.66 1.89
C SER A 191 -7.23 0.41 1.37
N THR A 192 -6.25 -0.06 2.12
CA THR A 192 -5.57 -1.35 1.92
C THR A 192 -5.47 -2.06 3.25
N ASN A 193 -5.91 -3.32 3.30
CA ASN A 193 -5.73 -4.17 4.48
C ASN A 193 -4.29 -4.66 4.58
N ILE A 194 -3.66 -4.40 5.73
CA ILE A 194 -2.23 -4.67 5.96
C ILE A 194 -2.01 -5.41 7.28
N SER A 195 -0.91 -6.16 7.32
CA SER A 195 -0.46 -6.85 8.52
C SER A 195 0.13 -5.90 9.55
N ASP A 196 0.29 -6.39 10.76
CA ASP A 196 1.09 -5.78 11.80
C ASP A 196 2.56 -5.64 11.39
N TYR A 197 3.12 -6.62 10.66
CA TYR A 197 4.51 -6.55 10.20
C TYR A 197 4.78 -5.38 9.25
N ALA A 198 3.83 -5.01 8.38
CA ALA A 198 3.96 -3.82 7.55
C ALA A 198 4.08 -2.54 8.41
N LEU A 199 3.35 -2.44 9.52
CA LEU A 199 3.47 -1.32 10.45
C LEU A 199 4.76 -1.40 11.27
N LEU A 200 5.13 -2.57 11.78
CA LEU A 200 6.36 -2.76 12.55
C LEU A 200 7.61 -2.45 11.73
N MET A 201 7.58 -2.75 10.43
CA MET A 201 8.70 -2.52 9.51
C MET A 201 8.71 -1.15 8.86
N PHE A 202 7.56 -0.47 8.72
CA PHE A 202 7.50 0.81 7.97
C PHE A 202 6.68 1.93 8.61
N GLY A 203 6.06 1.67 9.75
CA GLY A 203 5.35 2.66 10.56
C GLY A 203 6.29 3.53 11.39
N GLY A 204 5.78 4.04 12.51
CA GLY A 204 6.51 4.96 13.38
C GLY A 204 7.56 4.30 14.26
N ASN A 205 8.01 5.05 15.27
CA ASN A 205 8.99 4.59 16.24
C ASN A 205 8.47 3.39 17.05
N LEU A 206 9.32 2.38 17.25
CA LEU A 206 9.02 1.21 18.08
C LEU A 206 9.21 1.54 19.56
N ILE A 207 8.16 2.01 20.24
CA ILE A 207 8.22 2.40 21.65
C ILE A 207 7.90 1.16 22.52
N PRO A 208 8.72 0.79 23.52
CA PRO A 208 8.35 -0.26 24.46
C PRO A 208 7.06 0.07 25.22
N SER A 209 6.14 -0.89 25.36
CA SER A 209 4.89 -0.68 26.09
C SER A 209 5.14 -0.37 27.57
N LYS A 210 4.33 0.54 28.14
CA LYS A 210 4.39 0.88 29.57
C LYS A 210 3.81 -0.23 30.47
N ASN A 211 2.96 -1.10 29.92
CA ASN A 211 2.17 -2.07 30.68
C ASN A 211 2.69 -3.51 30.59
N GLY A 212 3.86 -3.75 29.96
CA GLY A 212 4.46 -5.09 29.87
C GLY A 212 5.28 -5.31 28.60
N ASP A 213 5.31 -6.57 28.14
CA ASP A 213 6.05 -6.99 26.95
C ASP A 213 5.27 -6.65 25.67
N GLY A 214 5.56 -5.50 25.08
CA GLY A 214 4.93 -5.06 23.83
C GLY A 214 5.64 -3.88 23.16
N ILE A 215 5.18 -3.55 21.96
CA ILE A 215 5.55 -2.36 21.21
C ILE A 215 4.31 -1.49 21.02
N GLU A 216 4.48 -0.18 21.17
CA GLU A 216 3.45 0.84 20.97
C GLU A 216 3.87 1.81 19.86
N MET A 217 2.89 2.31 19.11
CA MET A 217 3.03 3.44 18.21
C MET A 217 1.86 4.42 18.40
N LEU A 218 2.07 5.67 17.97
CA LEU A 218 1.04 6.71 17.97
C LEU A 218 0.43 6.93 19.37
N ASP A 219 1.26 7.06 20.40
CA ASP A 219 0.84 7.29 21.79
C ASP A 219 -0.03 6.15 22.35
N GLY A 220 0.36 4.90 22.06
CA GLY A 220 -0.32 3.70 22.56
C GLY A 220 -1.61 3.35 21.80
N TYR A 221 -1.96 4.09 20.74
CA TYR A 221 -3.10 3.76 19.88
C TYR A 221 -2.90 2.44 19.14
N LEU A 222 -1.71 2.21 18.59
CA LEU A 222 -1.33 0.92 18.02
C LEU A 222 -0.50 0.16 19.04
N GLN A 223 -0.88 -1.10 19.30
CA GLN A 223 -0.22 -1.96 20.28
C GLN A 223 0.05 -3.31 19.64
N PHE A 224 1.27 -3.80 19.80
CA PHE A 224 1.76 -5.05 19.24
C PHE A 224 2.34 -5.89 20.37
N SER A 225 1.88 -7.13 20.48
CA SER A 225 2.28 -8.05 21.55
C SER A 225 2.83 -9.33 20.96
N ALA A 226 4.01 -9.74 21.42
CA ALA A 226 4.64 -11.01 21.07
C ALA A 226 5.64 -11.39 22.17
N SER A 227 6.29 -12.54 22.05
CA SER A 227 7.34 -12.94 23.00
C SER A 227 8.54 -11.97 22.92
N LYS A 228 9.28 -11.84 24.03
CA LYS A 228 10.49 -10.98 24.10
C LYS A 228 11.49 -11.28 22.99
N SER A 229 11.66 -12.56 22.62
CA SER A 229 12.56 -12.97 21.54
C SER A 229 12.09 -12.45 20.18
N VAL A 230 10.80 -12.58 19.87
CA VAL A 230 10.20 -12.10 18.62
C VAL A 230 10.28 -10.57 18.54
N LEU A 231 9.90 -9.86 19.60
CA LEU A 231 10.01 -8.39 19.63
C LEU A 231 11.48 -7.92 19.51
N GLY A 232 12.41 -8.67 20.10
CA GLY A 232 13.84 -8.42 19.96
C GLY A 232 14.32 -8.59 18.51
N LEU A 233 13.85 -9.62 17.81
CA LEU A 233 14.17 -9.86 16.40
C LEU A 233 13.58 -8.76 15.49
N ILE A 234 12.31 -8.41 15.69
CA ILE A 234 11.62 -7.32 14.96
C ILE A 234 12.38 -6.00 15.12
N LYS A 235 12.78 -5.64 16.35
CA LYS A 235 13.55 -4.41 16.60
C LYS A 235 14.91 -4.43 15.93
N LYS A 236 15.62 -5.56 15.94
CA LYS A 236 16.90 -5.72 15.25
C LYS A 236 16.72 -5.57 13.74
N LEU A 237 15.77 -6.28 13.14
CA LEU A 237 15.51 -6.20 11.70
C LEU A 237 15.11 -4.77 11.29
N ARG A 238 14.20 -4.12 12.03
CA ARG A 238 13.82 -2.71 11.79
C ARG A 238 15.05 -1.79 11.84
N GLY A 239 15.95 -1.99 12.81
CA GLY A 239 17.19 -1.23 12.89
C GLY A 239 18.14 -1.45 11.70
N GLU A 240 18.22 -2.66 11.15
CA GLU A 240 18.97 -2.95 9.93
C GLU A 240 18.34 -2.29 8.70
N VAL A 241 17.00 -2.36 8.59
CA VAL A 241 16.24 -1.67 7.53
C VAL A 241 16.50 -0.16 7.60
N ASP A 242 16.41 0.46 8.79
CA ASP A 242 16.64 1.90 8.96
C ASP A 242 18.07 2.30 8.61
N ARG A 243 19.06 1.46 8.95
CA ARG A 243 20.45 1.68 8.57
C ARG A 243 20.63 1.62 7.05
N LEU A 244 20.01 0.65 6.40
CA LEU A 244 20.05 0.49 4.95
C LEU A 244 19.41 1.68 4.24
N LEU A 245 18.27 2.16 4.74
CA LEU A 245 17.61 3.38 4.26
C LEU A 245 18.51 4.60 4.41
N LYS A 246 19.13 4.78 5.59
CA LYS A 246 20.05 5.90 5.84
C LYS A 246 21.23 5.88 4.87
N ARG A 247 21.87 4.72 4.68
CA ARG A 247 23.00 4.57 3.74
C ARG A 247 22.59 4.89 2.31
N LYS A 248 21.39 4.46 1.88
CA LYS A 248 20.86 4.76 0.54
C LYS A 248 20.49 6.23 0.36
N ILE A 249 20.12 6.94 1.42
CA ILE A 249 19.91 8.39 1.38
C ILE A 249 21.25 9.13 1.29
N GLU A 250 22.27 8.68 2.03
CA GLU A 250 23.62 9.24 2.01
C GLU A 250 24.34 8.97 0.67
N ASP A 251 24.14 7.79 0.09
CA ASP A 251 24.58 7.41 -1.26
C ASP A 251 23.40 6.91 -2.10
N PRO A 252 22.74 7.80 -2.88
CA PRO A 252 21.64 7.44 -3.75
C PRO A 252 21.96 6.35 -4.79
N LYS A 253 23.23 6.12 -5.12
CA LYS A 253 23.63 5.10 -6.10
C LYS A 253 23.84 3.70 -5.49
N LEU A 254 23.84 3.61 -4.16
CA LEU A 254 23.96 2.36 -3.41
C LEU A 254 22.93 1.31 -3.90
N ASP A 255 23.38 0.11 -4.26
CA ASP A 255 22.46 -0.97 -4.59
C ASP A 255 22.06 -1.73 -3.32
N VAL A 256 20.88 -1.39 -2.82
CA VAL A 256 20.30 -1.98 -1.60
C VAL A 256 20.08 -3.49 -1.72
N ASN A 257 19.92 -4.04 -2.92
CA ASN A 257 19.66 -5.47 -3.11
C ASN A 257 20.94 -6.29 -3.19
N VAL A 258 22.08 -5.63 -3.46
CA VAL A 258 23.40 -6.23 -3.35
C VAL A 258 23.89 -6.09 -1.91
N GLU A 259 23.90 -4.87 -1.39
CA GLU A 259 24.49 -4.56 -0.09
C GLU A 259 23.64 -5.00 1.10
N GLY A 260 22.31 -4.93 0.94
CA GLY A 260 21.33 -5.27 1.96
C GLY A 260 20.60 -6.58 1.67
N LYS A 261 21.12 -7.44 0.78
CA LYS A 261 20.42 -8.66 0.30
C LYS A 261 19.79 -9.48 1.43
N GLY A 262 20.56 -9.75 2.49
CA GLY A 262 20.08 -10.54 3.63
C GLY A 262 18.99 -9.83 4.43
N VAL A 263 19.08 -8.51 4.58
CA VAL A 263 18.09 -7.69 5.28
C VAL A 263 16.78 -7.65 4.48
N VAL A 264 16.87 -7.42 3.17
CA VAL A 264 15.70 -7.42 2.27
C VAL A 264 15.05 -8.79 2.21
N ALA A 265 15.83 -9.87 2.13
CA ALA A 265 15.29 -11.24 2.15
C ALA A 265 14.55 -11.55 3.45
N ALA A 266 15.13 -11.20 4.61
CA ALA A 266 14.48 -11.39 5.91
C ALA A 266 13.21 -10.54 6.06
N LEU A 267 13.21 -9.31 5.53
CA LEU A 267 12.03 -8.45 5.48
C LEU A 267 10.91 -9.09 4.64
N VAL A 268 11.22 -9.57 3.44
CA VAL A 268 10.26 -10.24 2.55
C VAL A 268 9.67 -11.46 3.25
N GLU A 269 10.51 -12.31 3.83
CA GLU A 269 10.06 -13.50 4.57
C GLU A 269 9.13 -13.13 5.74
N LEU A 270 9.47 -12.08 6.50
CA LEU A 270 8.62 -11.60 7.59
C LEU A 270 7.25 -11.10 7.10
N LEU A 271 7.21 -10.36 6.00
CA LEU A 271 5.96 -9.82 5.43
C LEU A 271 5.01 -10.93 4.93
N HIS A 272 5.57 -12.07 4.50
CA HIS A 272 4.82 -13.25 4.07
C HIS A 272 4.38 -14.14 5.24
N ASN A 273 4.96 -13.98 6.42
CA ASN A 273 4.62 -14.76 7.61
C ASN A 273 3.35 -14.23 8.27
N GLN A 274 2.25 -14.15 7.52
CA GLN A 274 0.95 -13.69 7.99
C GLN A 274 0.21 -14.85 8.65
N ASP A 275 0.80 -15.44 9.69
CA ASP A 275 0.10 -16.38 10.56
C ASP A 275 -1.04 -15.62 11.26
N VAL A 276 -2.22 -15.70 10.66
CA VAL A 276 -3.48 -15.13 11.16
C VAL A 276 -3.83 -15.83 12.48
N ARG A 277 -3.36 -15.27 13.60
CA ARG A 277 -3.83 -15.65 14.94
C ARG A 277 -4.88 -14.63 15.38
N TYR A 278 -6.14 -15.01 15.27
CA TYR A 278 -7.25 -14.40 16.03
C TYR A 278 -7.80 -15.41 17.03
#